data_AF-A0AA40FAP4-F1
#
_entry.id   AF-A0AA40FAP4-F1
#
_cell.length_a   1.000
_cell.length_b   1.000
_cell.length_c   1.000
_cell.angle_alpha   90.00
_cell.angle_beta   90.00
_cell.angle_gamma   90.00
#
_symmetry.space_group_name_H-M   'P 1'
#
loop_
_entity.id
_entity.type
_entity.pdbx_description
1 polymer ?
#
loop_
_entity_poly.entity_id
_entity_poly.type
_entity_poly.pdbx_seq_one_letter_code
_entity_poly.pdbx_strand_id
1 'polypeptide(L)'
;MGKRTKQYKKLMRSFEFLGFRQPYQVLMTSDVLLDTLKIDLVTLTEKVLSTKSLKPMITQCCIRRLYDMNQGPDRNPAVVAAIERAKGFERRRCGHLMDEAAKPERECMLSVVDPKGDGRNKWRYIVMTQDEELRSKLRSVVPTPLMYVKRSVVILEPMADASARVRTREELAK
;
A
#
# COMPACT_ATOMS: atom_id res chain seq x y z
N MET A 1 -7.09 24.14 1.94
CA MET A 1 -6.10 23.18 1.42
C MET A 1 -4.90 22.91 2.36
N GLY A 2 -4.46 23.81 3.25
CA GLY A 2 -3.18 23.64 3.98
C GLY A 2 -3.15 22.80 5.28
N LYS A 3 -4.28 22.55 5.96
CA LYS A 3 -4.28 21.84 7.27
C LYS A 3 -3.89 20.36 7.15
N ARG A 4 -4.47 19.66 6.15
CA ARG A 4 -4.25 18.22 5.92
C ARG A 4 -2.85 17.91 5.43
N THR A 5 -2.30 18.74 4.53
CA THR A 5 -0.91 18.60 4.05
C THR A 5 0.10 18.76 5.20
N LYS A 6 -0.10 19.75 6.09
CA LYS A 6 0.75 19.92 7.29
C LYS A 6 0.67 18.69 8.21
N GLN A 7 -0.53 18.15 8.42
CA GLN A 7 -0.74 16.95 9.23
C GLN A 7 -0.02 15.73 8.63
N TYR A 8 -0.17 15.48 7.33
CA TYR A 8 0.50 14.36 6.65
C TYR A 8 2.01 14.50 6.64
N LYS A 9 2.54 15.71 6.44
CA LYS A 9 3.99 15.97 6.55
C LYS A 9 4.52 15.66 7.95
N LYS A 10 3.80 16.03 9.01
CA LYS A 10 4.16 15.68 10.40
C LYS A 10 4.10 14.17 10.64
N LEU A 11 3.09 13.50 10.09
CA LEU A 11 2.92 12.07 10.19
C LEU A 11 4.04 11.31 9.48
N MET A 12 4.39 11.70 8.25
CA MET A 12 5.48 11.06 7.50
C MET A 12 6.83 11.27 8.17
N ARG A 13 7.11 12.44 8.77
CA ARG A 13 8.31 12.62 9.61
C ARG A 13 8.38 11.61 10.76
N SER A 14 7.23 11.25 11.34
CA SER A 14 7.17 10.25 12.41
C SER A 14 7.52 8.85 11.87
N PHE A 15 7.12 8.51 10.64
CA PHE A 15 7.52 7.27 9.99
C PHE A 15 8.98 7.29 9.50
N GLU A 16 9.50 8.44 9.04
CA GLU A 16 10.91 8.60 8.68
C GLU A 16 11.82 8.30 9.88
N PHE A 17 11.42 8.74 11.09
CA PHE A 17 12.12 8.38 12.33
C PHE A 17 12.18 6.87 12.56
N LEU A 18 11.11 6.14 12.20
CA LEU A 18 11.02 4.68 12.27
C LEU A 18 11.74 3.95 11.12
N GLY A 19 12.52 4.68 10.31
CA GLY A 19 13.37 4.12 9.26
C GLY A 19 12.74 4.07 7.87
N PHE A 20 11.59 4.71 7.64
CA PHE A 20 11.06 4.90 6.29
C PHE A 20 11.94 5.91 5.53
N ARG A 21 12.29 5.62 4.27
CA ARG A 21 13.15 6.48 3.44
C ARG A 21 12.59 6.63 2.04
N GLN A 22 12.89 7.76 1.40
CA GLN A 22 12.57 8.02 0.01
C GLN A 22 13.56 7.31 -0.94
N PRO A 23 13.14 6.85 -2.14
CA PRO A 23 11.76 6.85 -2.63
C PRO A 23 10.90 5.84 -1.86
N TYR A 24 9.71 6.28 -1.44
CA TYR A 24 8.81 5.44 -0.66
C TYR A 24 8.26 4.28 -1.49
N GLN A 25 8.34 3.07 -0.94
CA GLN A 25 7.79 1.86 -1.56
C GLN A 25 6.32 1.70 -1.16
N VAL A 26 5.41 1.89 -2.12
CA VAL A 26 3.96 1.78 -1.88
C VAL A 26 3.42 0.53 -2.54
N LEU A 27 3.03 -0.46 -1.74
CA LEU A 27 2.33 -1.65 -2.21
C LEU A 27 0.85 -1.31 -2.43
N MET A 28 0.38 -1.48 -3.65
CA MET A 28 -1.01 -1.25 -4.06
C MET A 28 -1.71 -2.56 -4.40
N THR A 29 -2.92 -2.74 -3.91
CA THR A 29 -3.80 -3.89 -4.21
C THR A 29 -4.63 -3.64 -5.48
N SER A 30 -5.27 -4.70 -6.00
CA SER A 30 -6.02 -4.63 -7.27
C SER A 30 -7.22 -3.70 -7.22
N ASP A 31 -7.94 -3.69 -6.10
CA ASP A 31 -9.09 -2.83 -5.79
C ASP A 31 -8.78 -1.34 -5.94
N VAL A 32 -7.63 -0.89 -5.43
CA VAL A 32 -7.16 0.49 -5.55
C VAL A 32 -6.98 0.86 -7.02
N LEU A 33 -6.40 -0.04 -7.82
CA LEU A 33 -6.17 0.25 -9.23
C LEU A 33 -7.48 0.37 -10.01
N LEU A 34 -8.46 -0.48 -9.71
CA LEU A 34 -9.79 -0.45 -10.32
C LEU A 34 -10.57 0.81 -9.93
N ASP A 35 -10.53 1.19 -8.66
CA ASP A 35 -11.26 2.34 -8.12
C ASP A 35 -10.71 3.70 -8.58
N THR A 36 -9.45 3.74 -9.02
CA THR A 36 -8.72 5.00 -9.25
C THR A 36 -8.40 5.25 -10.72
N LEU A 37 -9.00 4.52 -11.65
CA LEU A 37 -8.70 4.64 -13.09
C LEU A 37 -8.81 6.06 -13.64
N LYS A 38 -9.74 6.85 -13.13
CA LYS A 38 -10.01 8.23 -13.59
C LYS A 38 -9.13 9.31 -12.93
N ILE A 39 -8.22 8.95 -12.04
CA ILE A 39 -7.34 9.89 -11.33
C ILE A 39 -5.87 9.54 -11.52
N ASP A 40 -5.02 10.56 -11.43
CA ASP A 40 -3.58 10.39 -11.39
C ASP A 40 -3.14 9.97 -9.97
N LEU A 41 -3.27 8.67 -9.70
CA LEU A 41 -3.01 8.09 -8.38
C LEU A 41 -1.58 8.35 -7.88
N VAL A 42 -0.58 8.26 -8.76
CA VAL A 42 0.84 8.39 -8.38
C VAL A 42 1.12 9.82 -7.95
N THR A 43 0.77 10.81 -8.77
CA THR A 43 0.96 12.23 -8.44
C THR A 43 0.19 12.64 -7.18
N LEU A 44 -1.03 12.12 -6.98
CA LEU A 44 -1.79 12.37 -5.76
C LEU A 44 -1.12 11.76 -4.52
N THR A 45 -0.55 10.56 -4.66
CA THR A 45 0.18 9.88 -3.58
C THR A 45 1.46 10.62 -3.22
N GLU A 46 2.22 11.09 -4.21
CA GLU A 46 3.41 11.94 -4.00
C GLU A 46 3.08 13.22 -3.22
N LYS A 47 1.99 13.89 -3.58
CA LYS A 47 1.49 15.07 -2.86
C LYS A 47 1.12 14.75 -1.40
N VAL A 48 0.46 13.62 -1.15
CA VAL A 48 0.08 13.19 0.20
C VAL A 48 1.32 12.87 1.05
N LEU A 49 2.28 12.15 0.48
CA LEU A 49 3.51 11.76 1.15
C LEU A 49 4.58 12.87 1.19
N SER A 50 4.32 14.01 0.56
CA SER A 50 5.27 15.14 0.43
C SER A 50 6.63 14.73 -0.15
N THR A 51 6.63 13.82 -1.12
CA THR A 51 7.82 13.33 -1.83
C THR A 51 7.80 13.78 -3.30
N LYS A 52 8.98 13.84 -3.91
CA LYS A 52 9.14 14.06 -5.37
C LYS A 52 9.28 12.77 -6.17
N SER A 53 9.49 11.64 -5.49
CA SER A 53 9.62 10.34 -6.12
C SER A 53 8.94 9.26 -5.28
N LEU A 54 8.16 8.43 -5.99
CA LEU A 54 7.49 7.27 -5.45
C LEU A 54 7.97 6.01 -6.16
N LYS A 55 8.02 4.89 -5.43
CA LYS A 55 8.17 3.56 -6.01
C LYS A 55 6.84 2.82 -5.85
N PRO A 56 5.90 2.96 -6.79
CA PRO A 56 4.66 2.20 -6.77
C PRO A 56 4.97 0.74 -7.06
N MET A 57 4.41 -0.16 -6.25
CA MET A 57 4.66 -1.58 -6.33
C MET A 57 3.34 -2.34 -6.30
N ILE A 58 3.30 -3.48 -6.98
CA ILE A 58 2.18 -4.42 -6.93
C ILE A 58 2.71 -5.83 -6.78
N THR A 59 2.05 -6.65 -5.95
CA THR A 59 2.45 -8.04 -5.76
C THR A 59 2.06 -8.89 -6.96
N GLN A 60 2.69 -10.06 -7.11
CA GLN A 60 2.33 -11.01 -8.16
C GLN A 60 0.89 -11.53 -8.00
N CYS A 61 0.44 -11.82 -6.78
CA CYS A 61 -0.93 -12.27 -6.54
C CYS A 61 -1.97 -11.18 -6.87
N CYS A 62 -1.71 -9.91 -6.52
CA CYS A 62 -2.61 -8.80 -6.83
C CYS A 62 -2.81 -8.59 -8.33
N ILE A 63 -1.76 -8.70 -9.17
CA ILE A 63 -1.98 -8.61 -10.62
C ILE A 63 -2.61 -9.86 -11.20
N ARG A 64 -2.32 -11.05 -10.66
CA ARG A 64 -2.96 -12.28 -11.10
C ARG A 64 -4.46 -12.20 -10.90
N ARG A 65 -4.91 -11.65 -9.77
CA ARG A 65 -6.32 -11.32 -9.55
C ARG A 65 -6.91 -10.49 -10.70
N LEU A 66 -6.22 -9.44 -11.15
CA LEU A 66 -6.67 -8.63 -12.28
C LEU A 66 -6.73 -9.44 -13.58
N TYR A 67 -5.75 -10.32 -13.83
CA TYR A 67 -5.78 -11.21 -14.99
C TYR A 67 -6.96 -12.18 -14.93
N ASP A 68 -7.23 -12.77 -13.77
CA ASP A 68 -8.34 -13.70 -13.56
C ASP A 68 -9.68 -12.99 -13.76
N MET A 69 -9.83 -11.73 -13.30
CA MET A 69 -11.00 -10.89 -13.57
C MET A 69 -11.18 -10.54 -15.06
N ASN A 70 -10.12 -10.61 -15.86
CA ASN A 70 -10.16 -10.33 -17.30
C ASN A 70 -10.37 -11.59 -18.14
N GLN A 71 -10.54 -12.76 -17.51
CA GLN A 71 -10.89 -14.00 -18.21
C GLN A 71 -12.39 -14.04 -18.49
N GLY A 72 -12.77 -14.63 -19.62
CA GLY A 72 -14.17 -14.80 -20.04
C GLY A 72 -14.60 -13.91 -21.22
N PRO A 73 -15.85 -14.08 -21.69
CA PRO A 73 -16.39 -13.37 -22.84
C PRO A 73 -16.66 -11.88 -22.54
N ASP A 74 -17.04 -11.54 -21.30
CA ASP A 74 -17.41 -10.20 -20.88
C ASP A 74 -16.23 -9.41 -20.33
N ARG A 75 -15.25 -9.12 -21.19
CA ARG A 75 -14.04 -8.36 -20.80
C ARG A 75 -14.40 -6.93 -20.42
N ASN A 76 -14.26 -6.60 -19.14
CA ASN A 76 -14.49 -5.24 -18.65
C ASN A 76 -13.28 -4.33 -19.02
N PRO A 77 -13.48 -3.26 -19.82
CA PRO A 77 -12.41 -2.33 -20.19
C PRO A 77 -11.69 -1.70 -18.99
N ALA A 78 -12.37 -1.57 -17.85
CA ALA A 78 -11.78 -1.07 -16.61
C ALA A 78 -10.68 -2.00 -16.09
N VAL A 79 -10.88 -3.32 -16.17
CA VAL A 79 -9.88 -4.30 -15.72
C VAL A 79 -8.65 -4.26 -16.63
N VAL A 80 -8.85 -4.12 -17.94
CA VAL A 80 -7.74 -3.95 -18.90
C VAL A 80 -6.93 -2.68 -18.58
N ALA A 81 -7.60 -1.55 -18.34
CA ALA A 81 -6.92 -0.31 -17.95
C ALA A 81 -6.16 -0.45 -16.62
N ALA A 82 -6.72 -1.18 -15.65
CA ALA A 82 -6.05 -1.46 -14.38
C ALA A 82 -4.80 -2.34 -14.56
N ILE A 83 -4.86 -3.34 -15.44
CA ILE A 83 -3.73 -4.19 -15.80
C ILE A 83 -2.61 -3.36 -16.45
N GLU A 84 -2.93 -2.50 -17.42
CA GLU A 84 -1.92 -1.66 -18.08
C GLU A 84 -1.26 -0.71 -17.09
N ARG A 85 -2.03 -0.11 -16.17
CA ARG A 85 -1.48 0.67 -15.06
C ARG A 85 -0.60 -0.17 -14.16
N ALA A 86 -1.03 -1.37 -13.78
CA ALA A 86 -0.27 -2.29 -12.93
C ALA A 86 1.06 -2.73 -13.56
N LYS A 87 1.15 -2.84 -14.89
CA LYS A 87 2.39 -3.16 -15.61
C LYS A 87 3.43 -2.04 -15.51
N GLY A 88 3.00 -0.79 -15.35
CA GLY A 88 3.88 0.35 -15.11
C GLY A 88 4.46 0.40 -13.69
N PHE A 89 3.96 -0.42 -12.76
CA PHE A 89 4.44 -0.47 -11.38
C PHE A 89 5.49 -1.55 -11.20
N GLU A 90 6.37 -1.39 -10.20
CA GLU A 90 7.39 -2.39 -9.93
C GLU A 90 6.77 -3.66 -9.34
N ARG A 91 7.19 -4.82 -9.86
CA ARG A 91 6.68 -6.10 -9.38
C ARG A 91 7.34 -6.51 -8.07
N ARG A 92 6.53 -6.66 -7.02
CA ARG A 92 6.97 -7.33 -5.78
C ARG A 92 6.77 -8.84 -5.88
N ARG A 93 7.87 -9.60 -5.96
CA ARG A 93 7.85 -11.06 -5.83
C ARG A 93 7.36 -11.45 -4.44
N CYS A 94 6.24 -12.15 -4.34
CA CYS A 94 5.64 -12.57 -3.07
C CYS A 94 6.06 -13.96 -2.62
N GLY A 95 6.72 -14.77 -3.47
CA GLY A 95 7.17 -16.12 -3.12
C GLY A 95 6.08 -17.18 -3.05
N HIS A 96 4.84 -16.84 -3.45
CA HIS A 96 3.75 -17.81 -3.59
C HIS A 96 3.88 -18.56 -4.91
N LEU A 97 3.52 -19.85 -4.89
CA LEU A 97 3.60 -20.75 -6.04
C LEU A 97 2.78 -20.21 -7.22
N MET A 98 3.38 -20.24 -8.40
CA MET A 98 2.76 -19.73 -9.62
C MET A 98 1.78 -20.74 -10.23
N ASP A 99 2.01 -22.03 -9.96
CA ASP A 99 1.26 -23.15 -10.53
C ASP A 99 -0.09 -23.38 -9.82
N GLU A 100 -0.27 -22.80 -8.64
CA GLU A 100 -1.53 -22.80 -7.89
C GLU A 100 -2.33 -21.52 -8.15
N ALA A 101 -3.61 -21.55 -7.78
CA ALA A 101 -4.46 -20.36 -7.79
C ALA A 101 -3.80 -19.23 -6.99
N ALA A 102 -3.94 -17.98 -7.47
CA ALA A 102 -3.38 -16.84 -6.76
C ALA A 102 -3.94 -16.79 -5.34
N LYS A 103 -3.06 -16.70 -4.33
CA LYS A 103 -3.49 -16.50 -2.95
C LYS A 103 -4.39 -15.27 -2.83
N PRO A 104 -5.39 -15.29 -1.93
CA PRO A 104 -6.18 -14.11 -1.61
C PRO A 104 -5.28 -12.90 -1.32
N GLU A 105 -5.63 -11.73 -1.85
CA GLU A 105 -4.75 -10.55 -1.73
C GLU A 105 -4.46 -10.18 -0.28
N ARG A 106 -5.42 -10.37 0.63
CA ARG A 106 -5.21 -10.13 2.07
C ARG A 106 -4.07 -10.98 2.62
N GLU A 107 -4.07 -12.27 2.33
CA GLU A 107 -3.01 -13.20 2.76
C GLU A 107 -1.68 -12.84 2.11
N CYS A 108 -1.68 -12.56 0.82
CA CYS A 108 -0.45 -12.21 0.11
C CYS A 108 0.17 -10.92 0.64
N MET A 109 -0.64 -9.91 0.92
CA MET A 109 -0.14 -8.63 1.43
C MET A 109 0.41 -8.79 2.84
N LEU A 110 -0.27 -9.56 3.70
CA LEU A 110 0.23 -9.85 5.05
C LEU A 110 1.56 -10.61 5.00
N SER A 111 1.69 -11.65 4.17
CA SER A 111 2.95 -12.40 4.06
C SER A 111 4.09 -11.59 3.43
N VAL A 112 3.79 -10.59 2.61
CA VAL A 112 4.80 -9.70 2.02
C VAL A 112 5.26 -8.62 3.01
N VAL A 113 4.33 -8.04 3.78
CA VAL A 113 4.63 -6.96 4.74
C VAL A 113 5.23 -7.53 6.03
N ASP A 114 4.68 -8.64 6.51
CA ASP A 114 5.13 -9.39 7.69
C ASP A 114 5.46 -10.85 7.32
N PRO A 115 6.60 -11.09 6.65
CA PRO A 115 6.98 -12.43 6.20
C PRO A 115 7.30 -13.40 7.33
N LYS A 116 7.54 -12.91 8.55
CA LYS A 116 7.87 -13.73 9.72
C LYS A 116 6.68 -13.94 10.65
N GLY A 117 5.59 -13.20 10.46
CA GLY A 117 4.46 -13.19 11.41
C GLY A 117 4.83 -12.59 12.76
N ASP A 118 5.90 -11.79 12.85
CA ASP A 118 6.38 -11.20 14.10
C ASP A 118 5.80 -9.80 14.35
N GLY A 119 4.84 -9.38 13.52
CA GLY A 119 4.19 -8.08 13.59
C GLY A 119 5.11 -6.94 13.16
N ARG A 120 6.20 -7.21 12.43
CA ARG A 120 7.13 -6.16 12.00
C ARG A 120 7.12 -5.96 10.50
N ASN A 121 6.90 -4.71 10.09
CA ASN A 121 7.08 -4.30 8.71
C ASN A 121 8.57 -4.18 8.38
N LYS A 122 9.21 -5.32 8.12
CA LYS A 122 10.66 -5.43 7.91
C LYS A 122 11.16 -4.53 6.77
N TRP A 123 10.39 -4.45 5.69
CA TRP A 123 10.80 -3.78 4.45
C TRP A 123 10.31 -2.34 4.35
N ARG A 124 9.62 -1.83 5.39
CA ARG A 124 9.11 -0.45 5.45
C ARG A 124 8.20 -0.11 4.27
N TYR A 125 7.29 -1.03 3.94
CA TYR A 125 6.26 -0.77 2.94
C TYR A 125 5.19 0.17 3.47
N ILE A 126 4.76 1.09 2.62
CA ILE A 126 3.47 1.76 2.75
C ILE A 126 2.46 0.89 2.01
N VAL A 127 1.30 0.64 2.60
CA VAL A 127 0.26 -0.17 1.95
C VAL A 127 -0.92 0.72 1.58
N MET A 128 -1.35 0.65 0.32
CA MET A 128 -2.56 1.28 -0.16
C MET A 128 -3.56 0.19 -0.57
N THR A 129 -4.74 0.20 0.07
CA THR A 129 -5.80 -0.79 -0.18
C THR A 129 -7.18 -0.22 0.16
N GLN A 130 -8.22 -0.60 -0.60
CA GLN A 130 -9.61 -0.23 -0.28
C GLN A 130 -10.23 -1.20 0.72
N ASP A 131 -9.68 -2.41 0.81
CA ASP A 131 -10.03 -3.44 1.78
C ASP A 131 -9.83 -2.99 3.23
N GLU A 132 -10.93 -2.79 3.95
CA GLU A 132 -10.92 -2.36 5.35
C GLU A 132 -10.41 -3.43 6.31
N GLU A 133 -10.68 -4.71 6.05
CA GLU A 133 -10.20 -5.79 6.91
C GLU A 133 -8.68 -5.95 6.79
N LEU A 134 -8.14 -5.82 5.57
CA LEU A 134 -6.70 -5.83 5.36
C LEU A 134 -6.03 -4.67 6.10
N ARG A 135 -6.60 -3.45 6.02
CA ARG A 135 -6.12 -2.31 6.81
C ARG A 135 -6.19 -2.61 8.30
N SER A 136 -7.29 -3.17 8.79
CA SER A 136 -7.47 -3.54 10.19
C SER A 136 -6.36 -4.48 10.68
N LYS A 137 -6.07 -5.54 9.91
CA LYS A 137 -4.99 -6.50 10.23
C LYS A 137 -3.61 -5.84 10.15
N LEU A 138 -3.35 -4.98 9.18
CA LEU A 138 -2.05 -4.33 9.04
C LEU A 138 -1.76 -3.28 10.12
N ARG A 139 -2.76 -2.77 10.86
CA ARG A 139 -2.53 -1.86 12.00
C ARG A 139 -1.77 -2.52 13.15
N SER A 140 -1.84 -3.86 13.28
CA SER A 140 -1.03 -4.60 14.27
C SER A 140 0.39 -4.88 13.79
N VAL A 141 0.68 -4.73 12.49
CA VAL A 141 2.02 -4.86 11.92
C VAL A 141 2.70 -3.50 11.96
N VAL A 142 3.74 -3.35 12.77
CA VAL A 142 4.33 -2.04 13.11
C VAL A 142 5.76 -1.88 12.57
N PRO A 143 6.14 -0.67 12.11
CA PRO A 143 5.26 0.44 11.73
C PRO A 143 4.71 0.23 10.31
N THR A 144 3.41 0.42 10.08
CA THR A 144 2.83 0.35 8.72
C THR A 144 1.94 1.56 8.42
N PRO A 145 2.39 2.49 7.55
CA PRO A 145 1.52 3.53 7.01
C PRO A 145 0.48 2.91 6.08
N LEU A 146 -0.79 3.24 6.32
CA LEU A 146 -1.93 2.74 5.55
C LEU A 146 -2.58 3.87 4.77
N MET A 147 -2.91 3.59 3.50
CA MET A 147 -3.54 4.54 2.60
C MET A 147 -4.76 3.93 1.91
N TYR A 148 -5.72 4.76 1.54
CA TYR A 148 -6.90 4.37 0.77
C TYR A 148 -7.44 5.56 -0.01
N VAL A 149 -8.38 5.34 -0.93
CA VAL A 149 -8.99 6.41 -1.73
C VAL A 149 -10.48 6.51 -1.44
N LYS A 150 -10.95 7.71 -1.12
CA LYS A 150 -12.37 7.99 -0.91
C LYS A 150 -12.77 9.21 -1.72
N ARG A 151 -13.75 9.06 -2.63
CA ARG A 151 -14.26 10.13 -3.50
C ARG A 151 -13.12 10.88 -4.22
N SER A 152 -12.25 10.14 -4.90
CA SER A 152 -11.10 10.69 -5.64
C SER A 152 -10.04 11.40 -4.80
N VAL A 153 -10.06 11.23 -3.46
CA VAL A 153 -9.05 11.79 -2.56
C VAL A 153 -8.25 10.67 -1.92
N VAL A 154 -6.92 10.74 -2.07
CA VAL A 154 -5.98 9.84 -1.40
C VAL A 154 -5.87 10.22 0.08
N ILE A 155 -6.03 9.23 0.95
CA ILE A 155 -6.06 9.37 2.40
C ILE A 155 -4.92 8.58 3.00
N LEU A 156 -4.10 9.22 3.84
CA LEU A 156 -3.13 8.56 4.72
C LEU A 156 -3.79 8.44 6.09
N GLU A 157 -3.93 7.23 6.59
CA GLU A 157 -4.49 6.98 7.93
C GLU A 157 -3.61 7.61 9.01
N PRO A 158 -4.19 8.05 10.14
CA PRO A 158 -3.39 8.41 11.30
C PRO A 158 -2.54 7.21 11.74
N MET A 159 -1.42 7.50 12.42
CA MET A 159 -0.57 6.45 12.98
C MET A 159 -1.39 5.57 13.92
N ALA A 160 -1.39 4.26 13.69
CA ALA A 160 -2.03 3.31 14.60
C ALA A 160 -1.36 3.37 15.98
N ASP A 161 -2.13 3.17 17.06
CA ASP A 161 -1.63 3.25 18.44
C ASP A 161 -0.42 2.34 18.68
N ALA A 162 -0.41 1.15 18.06
CA ALA A 162 0.71 0.23 18.14
C ALA A 162 1.99 0.82 17.53
N SER A 163 1.88 1.49 16.38
CA SER A 163 3.01 2.18 15.74
C SER A 163 3.44 3.42 16.55
N ALA A 164 2.49 4.13 17.15
CA ALA A 164 2.78 5.28 18.01
C ALA A 164 3.56 4.88 19.27
N ARG A 165 3.20 3.75 19.90
CA ARG A 165 3.95 3.19 21.05
C ARG A 165 5.39 2.82 20.69
N VAL A 166 5.62 2.22 19.51
CA VAL A 166 6.98 1.91 19.05
C VAL A 166 7.79 3.18 18.86
N ARG A 167 7.21 4.22 18.25
CA ARG A 167 7.87 5.52 18.10
C ARG A 167 8.28 6.12 19.44
N THR A 168 7.37 6.20 20.42
CA THR A 168 7.72 6.76 21.74
C THR A 168 8.83 5.96 22.42
N ARG A 169 8.83 4.63 22.30
CA ARG A 169 9.92 3.79 22.82
C ARG A 169 11.26 4.06 22.14
N GLU A 170 11.27 4.20 20.81
CA GLU A 170 12.50 4.52 20.07
C GLU A 170 12.98 5.96 20.31
N GLU A 171 12.08 6.91 20.59
CA GLU A 171 12.43 8.28 20.99
C GLU A 171 13.09 8.35 22.36
N LEU A 172 12.65 7.51 23.32
CA LEU A 172 13.21 7.46 24.69
C LEU A 172 14.52 6.67 24.80
N ALA A 173 14.79 5.79 23.83
CA ALA A 173 15.97 4.93 23.82
C ALA A 173 17.23 5.59 23.20
N LYS A 174 17.10 6.84 22.73
CA LYS A 174 18.19 7.67 22.20
C LYS A 174 18.45 8.85 23.12
#